data_AF-A0A5C8CD80-F1
#
_entry.id   AF-A0A5C8CD80-F1
#
_cell.length_a   1.000
_cell.length_b   1.000
_cell.length_c   1.000
_cell.angle_alpha   90.00
_cell.angle_beta   90.00
_cell.angle_gamma   90.00
#
_symmetry.space_group_name_H-M   'P 1'
#
loop_
_entity.id
_entity.type
_entity.pdbx_description
1 polymer ?
#
loop_
_entity_poly.entity_id
_entity_poly.type
_entity_poly.pdbx_seq_one_letter_code
_entity_poly.pdbx_strand_id
1 'polypeptide(L)'
;MIIIYVIMGGGYALINIDLIRDNMQVIEYYKQLLKEQYKNVYVYENTSNTYYDIQDFIYAGYYDSIYKLIAKADFIVTNRIHTSLVCISNSVSFKYIGEDNAETIGRSSLFNMINFRLEKDKIYNKDDLEEYTKIIEEKKHDFVNLLKSIYCSDKDA
;
A
#
# COMPACT_ATOMS: atom_id res chain seq x y z
N MET A 1 -11.50 -21.38 -7.28
CA MET A 1 -11.97 -21.17 -5.90
C MET A 1 -10.75 -20.85 -5.06
N ILE A 2 -10.49 -19.56 -4.81
CA ILE A 2 -9.33 -19.13 -4.01
C ILE A 2 -9.81 -19.10 -2.56
N ILE A 3 -9.35 -20.05 -1.76
CA ILE A 3 -9.58 -20.06 -0.31
C ILE A 3 -8.47 -19.20 0.29
N ILE A 4 -8.82 -18.00 0.74
CA ILE A 4 -7.92 -17.15 1.52
C ILE A 4 -8.07 -17.58 2.98
N TYR A 5 -7.03 -18.22 3.52
CA TYR A 5 -6.90 -18.48 4.96
C TYR A 5 -6.12 -17.32 5.59
N VAL A 6 -6.78 -16.39 6.31
CA VAL A 6 -6.10 -15.64 7.40
C VAL A 6 -7.08 -15.27 8.52
N ILE A 7 -6.81 -15.90 9.67
CA ILE A 7 -6.96 -15.51 11.08
C ILE A 7 -7.81 -14.25 11.37
N MET A 8 -8.96 -14.46 12.01
CA MET A 8 -9.78 -13.39 12.60
C MET A 8 -9.01 -12.66 13.72
N GLY A 9 -8.52 -11.46 13.42
CA GLY A 9 -7.97 -10.50 14.38
C GLY A 9 -8.74 -9.17 14.30
N GLY A 10 -8.98 -8.51 15.45
CA GLY A 10 -9.87 -7.35 15.56
C GLY A 10 -9.38 -6.02 14.95
N GLY A 11 -8.74 -6.02 13.78
CA GLY A 11 -8.32 -4.81 13.06
C GLY A 11 -9.24 -4.41 11.90
N TYR A 12 -8.71 -3.68 10.92
CA TYR A 12 -9.47 -3.12 9.79
C TYR A 12 -8.79 -3.40 8.45
N ALA A 13 -9.60 -3.49 7.40
CA ALA A 13 -9.14 -3.56 6.01
C ALA A 13 -9.38 -2.24 5.27
N LEU A 14 -8.53 -1.96 4.29
CA LEU A 14 -8.64 -0.77 3.45
C LEU A 14 -8.80 -1.11 1.98
N ILE A 15 -9.51 -0.24 1.27
CA ILE A 15 -9.60 -0.23 -0.18
C ILE A 15 -9.05 1.12 -0.67
N ASN A 16 -8.05 1.05 -1.55
CA ASN A 16 -7.49 2.23 -2.20
C ASN A 16 -7.38 1.99 -3.70
N ILE A 17 -8.48 2.28 -4.36
CA ILE A 17 -8.68 2.18 -5.80
C ILE A 17 -9.08 3.57 -6.28
N ASP A 18 -8.59 4.00 -7.45
CA ASP A 18 -8.99 5.27 -8.05
C ASP A 18 -10.51 5.45 -8.01
N LEU A 19 -10.96 6.56 -7.42
CA LEU A 19 -12.37 6.92 -7.28
C LEU A 19 -12.96 7.48 -8.58
N ILE A 20 -12.84 6.69 -9.65
CA ILE A 20 -13.45 6.96 -10.96
C ILE A 20 -14.66 6.05 -11.15
N ARG A 21 -15.59 6.48 -12.02
CA ARG A 21 -16.87 5.79 -12.25
C ARG A 21 -16.70 4.30 -12.55
N ASP A 22 -15.71 3.97 -13.37
CA ASP A 22 -15.45 2.60 -13.85
C ASP A 22 -15.03 1.65 -12.72
N ASN A 23 -14.46 2.19 -11.64
CA ASN A 23 -13.99 1.40 -10.50
C ASN A 23 -15.03 1.25 -9.38
N MET A 24 -16.17 1.94 -9.45
CA MET A 24 -17.15 1.93 -8.36
C MET A 24 -17.72 0.54 -8.08
N GLN A 25 -17.97 -0.25 -9.14
CA GLN A 25 -18.42 -1.64 -8.98
C GLN A 25 -17.33 -2.53 -8.37
N VAL A 26 -16.06 -2.30 -8.73
CA VAL A 26 -14.92 -3.05 -8.20
C VAL A 26 -14.71 -2.72 -6.71
N ILE A 27 -14.84 -1.45 -6.33
CA ILE A 27 -14.76 -1.00 -4.93
C ILE A 27 -15.86 -1.68 -4.11
N GLU A 28 -17.11 -1.65 -4.58
CA GLU A 28 -18.24 -2.26 -3.85
C GLU A 28 -18.08 -3.78 -3.73
N TYR A 29 -17.65 -4.45 -4.80
CA TYR A 29 -17.34 -5.88 -4.79
C TYR A 29 -16.32 -6.25 -3.71
N TYR A 30 -15.17 -5.57 -3.68
CA TYR A 30 -14.14 -5.83 -2.66
C TYR A 30 -14.59 -5.43 -1.25
N LYS A 31 -15.42 -4.38 -1.13
CA LYS A 31 -15.99 -4.00 0.17
C LYS A 31 -16.86 -5.12 0.74
N GLN A 32 -17.69 -5.76 -0.08
CA GLN A 32 -18.52 -6.88 0.34
C GLN A 32 -17.66 -8.09 0.73
N LEU A 33 -16.69 -8.47 -0.12
CA LEU A 33 -15.77 -9.57 0.19
C LEU A 33 -15.00 -9.37 1.49
N LEU A 34 -14.47 -8.17 1.72
CA LEU A 34 -13.69 -7.88 2.93
C LEU A 34 -14.58 -7.85 4.17
N LYS A 35 -15.85 -7.44 4.05
CA LYS A 35 -16.81 -7.46 5.19
C LYS A 35 -17.14 -8.86 5.69
N GLU A 36 -16.87 -9.90 4.89
CA GLU A 36 -16.98 -11.30 5.33
C GLU A 36 -15.87 -11.69 6.32
N GLN A 37 -14.74 -10.96 6.31
CA GLN A 37 -13.53 -11.30 7.07
C GLN A 37 -13.17 -10.24 8.13
N TYR A 38 -13.50 -8.98 7.88
CA TYR A 38 -13.15 -7.83 8.70
C TYR A 38 -14.40 -7.10 9.19
N LYS A 39 -14.45 -6.79 10.48
CA LYS A 39 -15.52 -5.98 11.07
C LYS A 39 -15.55 -4.56 10.50
N ASN A 40 -14.36 -4.00 10.26
CA ASN A 40 -14.18 -2.63 9.80
C ASN A 40 -13.52 -2.64 8.42
N VAL A 41 -14.20 -2.06 7.43
CA VAL A 41 -13.70 -1.95 6.05
C VAL A 41 -13.92 -0.51 5.59
N TYR A 42 -12.83 0.17 5.21
CA TYR A 42 -12.86 1.56 4.79
C TYR A 42 -12.35 1.73 3.37
N VAL A 43 -12.91 2.70 2.65
CA VAL A 43 -12.36 3.19 1.38
C VAL A 43 -11.60 4.47 1.71
N TYR A 44 -10.38 4.65 1.22
CA TYR A 44 -9.64 5.91 1.44
C TYR A 44 -9.06 6.48 0.16
N GLU A 45 -8.93 7.81 0.14
CA GLU A 45 -8.25 8.54 -0.93
C GLU A 45 -7.64 9.86 -0.41
N ASN A 46 -6.59 10.32 -1.09
CA ASN A 46 -5.90 11.59 -0.81
C ASN A 46 -6.59 12.82 -1.46
N THR A 47 -7.88 12.71 -1.78
CA THR A 47 -8.65 13.82 -2.36
C THR A 47 -9.85 14.14 -1.47
N SER A 48 -10.03 15.43 -1.17
CA SER A 48 -11.18 15.91 -0.40
C SER A 48 -12.46 15.92 -1.23
N ASN A 49 -12.35 15.84 -2.56
CA ASN A 49 -13.47 15.80 -3.48
C ASN A 49 -13.69 14.37 -3.95
N THR A 50 -14.59 13.65 -3.29
CA THR A 50 -15.14 12.42 -3.85
C THR A 50 -16.17 12.80 -4.91
N TYR A 51 -16.05 12.23 -6.11
CA TYR A 51 -17.05 12.41 -7.16
C TYR A 51 -18.39 11.72 -6.83
N TYR A 52 -18.42 10.88 -5.78
CA TYR A 52 -19.52 10.01 -5.39
C TYR A 52 -19.58 9.86 -3.87
N ASP A 53 -20.79 9.68 -3.32
CA ASP A 53 -20.98 9.31 -1.91
C ASP A 53 -20.55 7.86 -1.70
N ILE A 54 -19.50 7.66 -0.93
CA ILE A 54 -18.98 6.33 -0.58
C ILE A 54 -19.16 6.13 0.92
N GLN A 55 -19.94 5.12 1.30
CA GLN A 55 -20.09 4.76 2.71
C GLN A 55 -18.74 4.30 3.28
N ASP A 56 -18.46 4.65 4.54
CA ASP A 56 -17.22 4.30 5.24
C ASP A 56 -15.96 4.86 4.55
N PHE A 57 -16.10 6.04 3.93
CA PHE A 57 -15.01 6.75 3.28
C PHE A 57 -14.17 7.54 4.29
N ILE A 58 -12.84 7.42 4.15
CA ILE A 58 -11.86 8.18 4.91
C ILE A 58 -11.10 9.10 3.94
N TYR A 59 -11.25 10.41 4.14
CA TYR A 59 -10.33 11.39 3.55
C TYR A 59 -9.08 11.51 4.42
N ALA A 60 -7.91 11.39 3.80
CA ALA A 60 -6.63 11.66 4.45
C ALA A 60 -5.78 12.57 3.55
N GLY A 61 -5.80 13.88 3.79
CA GLY A 61 -5.13 14.88 2.95
C GLY A 61 -3.63 15.06 3.18
N TYR A 62 -3.08 14.43 4.21
CA TYR A 62 -1.67 14.54 4.56
C TYR A 62 -0.98 13.18 4.48
N TYR A 63 0.22 13.17 3.90
CA TYR A 63 1.00 11.96 3.69
C TYR A 63 1.24 11.18 4.99
N ASP A 64 1.57 11.85 6.09
CA ASP A 64 1.85 11.21 7.37
C ASP A 64 0.62 10.46 7.95
N SER A 65 -0.58 11.04 7.75
CA SER A 65 -1.84 10.39 8.13
C SER A 65 -2.16 9.19 7.24
N ILE A 66 -1.98 9.31 5.93
CA ILE A 66 -2.15 8.20 4.98
C ILE A 66 -1.19 7.05 5.33
N TYR A 67 0.08 7.38 5.58
CA TYR A 67 1.10 6.40 5.90
C TYR A 67 0.71 5.61 7.16
N LYS A 68 0.34 6.30 8.24
CA LYS A 68 -0.10 5.67 9.50
C LYS A 68 -1.36 4.84 9.33
N LEU A 69 -2.29 5.27 8.48
CA LEU A 69 -3.51 4.53 8.17
C LEU A 69 -3.20 3.21 7.45
N ILE A 70 -2.31 3.25 6.45
CA ILE A 70 -1.90 2.06 5.69
C ILE A 70 -1.08 1.12 6.59
N ALA A 71 -0.08 1.63 7.30
CA ALA A 71 0.88 0.85 8.09
C ALA A 71 0.26 0.07 9.25
N LYS A 72 -0.97 0.41 9.66
CA LYS A 72 -1.71 -0.25 10.75
C LYS A 72 -2.91 -1.07 10.26
N ALA A 73 -3.15 -1.13 8.95
CA ALA A 73 -4.19 -1.96 8.39
C ALA A 73 -3.77 -3.43 8.45
N ASP A 74 -4.74 -4.33 8.55
CA ASP A 74 -4.48 -5.77 8.51
C ASP A 74 -4.37 -6.25 7.06
N PHE A 75 -5.17 -5.66 6.17
CA PHE A 75 -5.20 -6.01 4.76
C PHE A 75 -5.62 -4.84 3.89
N ILE A 76 -5.05 -4.76 2.69
CA ILE A 76 -5.34 -3.68 1.74
C ILE A 76 -5.62 -4.23 0.34
N VAL A 77 -6.66 -3.75 -0.32
CA VAL A 77 -6.85 -3.93 -1.77
C VAL A 77 -6.50 -2.64 -2.48
N THR A 78 -5.58 -2.67 -3.44
CA THR A 78 -5.15 -1.44 -4.11
C THR A 78 -4.77 -1.63 -5.59
N ASN A 79 -5.00 -0.59 -6.39
CA ASN A 79 -4.42 -0.41 -7.73
C ASN A 79 -3.32 0.66 -7.73
N ARG A 80 -2.95 1.23 -6.58
CA ARG A 80 -2.02 2.35 -6.46
C ARG A 80 -0.64 1.86 -6.07
N ILE A 81 0.35 2.11 -6.93
CA ILE A 81 1.76 1.78 -6.69
C ILE A 81 2.30 2.32 -5.35
N HIS A 82 2.00 3.58 -5.00
CA HIS A 82 2.51 4.17 -3.76
C HIS A 82 1.93 3.51 -2.51
N THR A 83 0.67 3.10 -2.57
CA THR A 83 0.05 2.32 -1.49
C THR A 83 0.74 0.96 -1.35
N SER A 84 0.97 0.25 -2.47
CA SER A 84 1.74 -0.99 -2.47
C SER A 84 3.13 -0.81 -1.85
N LEU A 85 3.83 0.29 -2.15
CA LEU A 85 5.14 0.59 -1.56
C LEU A 85 5.07 0.76 -0.04
N VAL A 86 4.04 1.46 0.47
CA VAL A 86 3.85 1.60 1.92
C VAL A 86 3.51 0.26 2.56
N CYS A 87 2.71 -0.59 1.91
CA CYS A 87 2.43 -1.94 2.38
C CYS A 87 3.70 -2.77 2.51
N ILE A 88 4.53 -2.82 1.46
CA ILE A 88 5.81 -3.54 1.45
C ILE A 88 6.77 -2.98 2.51
N SER A 89 6.78 -1.65 2.70
CA SER A 89 7.64 -1.01 3.72
C SER A 89 7.25 -1.32 5.16
N ASN A 90 6.04 -1.83 5.41
CA ASN A 90 5.52 -2.09 6.76
C ASN A 90 5.07 -3.56 6.94
N SER A 91 5.37 -4.42 5.97
CA SER A 91 4.89 -5.81 5.91
C SER A 91 3.37 -5.94 6.09
N VAL A 92 2.59 -5.01 5.54
CA VAL A 92 1.12 -5.06 5.56
C VAL A 92 0.65 -5.92 4.39
N SER A 93 -0.13 -6.96 4.67
CA SER A 93 -0.68 -7.84 3.65
C SER A 93 -1.56 -7.07 2.67
N PHE A 94 -1.45 -7.35 1.37
CA PHE A 94 -2.27 -6.65 0.37
C PHE A 94 -2.53 -7.46 -0.89
N LYS A 95 -3.64 -7.15 -1.56
CA LYS A 95 -3.95 -7.58 -2.92
C LYS A 95 -3.72 -6.42 -3.89
N TYR A 96 -2.92 -6.67 -4.92
CA TYR A 96 -2.74 -5.73 -6.02
C TYR A 96 -3.70 -6.03 -7.17
N ILE A 97 -4.44 -5.03 -7.64
CA ILE A 97 -5.38 -5.16 -8.77
C ILE A 97 -5.09 -4.18 -9.91
N GLY A 98 -3.98 -3.43 -9.82
CA GLY A 98 -3.57 -2.51 -10.87
C GLY A 98 -2.99 -3.22 -12.08
N GLU A 99 -2.82 -2.45 -13.15
CA GLU A 99 -2.27 -2.93 -14.43
C GLU A 99 -0.84 -2.47 -14.66
N ASP A 100 -0.21 -1.81 -13.68
CA ASP A 100 1.21 -1.49 -13.73
C ASP A 100 2.01 -2.81 -13.65
N ASN A 101 2.09 -3.51 -14.78
CA ASN A 101 2.92 -4.68 -14.98
C ASN A 101 4.39 -4.24 -14.82
N ALA A 102 5.20 -5.10 -14.22
CA ALA A 102 6.60 -4.85 -13.88
C ALA A 102 7.50 -4.81 -15.12
N GLU A 103 7.25 -3.85 -16.03
CA GLU A 103 8.19 -3.48 -17.08
C GLU A 103 9.29 -2.58 -16.50
N THR A 104 10.46 -2.58 -17.16
CA THR A 104 11.66 -1.83 -16.76
C THR A 104 11.47 -0.30 -16.80
N ILE A 105 10.34 0.20 -17.29
CA ILE A 105 10.05 1.61 -17.53
C ILE A 105 8.72 1.97 -16.87
N GLY A 106 8.65 3.13 -16.19
CA GLY A 106 7.42 3.65 -15.58
C GLY A 106 7.43 3.60 -14.05
N ARG A 107 6.28 3.88 -13.42
CA ARG A 107 6.14 3.99 -11.96
C ARG A 107 6.45 2.67 -11.22
N SER A 108 6.25 1.53 -11.88
CA SER A 108 6.58 0.20 -11.35
C SER A 108 8.09 -0.03 -11.22
N SER A 109 8.93 0.76 -11.89
CA SER A 109 10.40 0.70 -11.75
C SER A 109 10.90 0.98 -10.33
N LEU A 110 10.08 1.63 -9.49
CA LEU A 110 10.36 1.84 -8.06
C LEU A 110 10.67 0.53 -7.32
N PHE A 111 10.08 -0.59 -7.75
CA PHE A 111 10.26 -1.89 -7.10
C PHE A 111 11.53 -2.63 -7.56
N ASN A 112 12.16 -2.19 -8.66
CA ASN A 112 13.39 -2.82 -9.18
C ASN A 112 14.54 -2.73 -8.17
N MET A 113 14.60 -1.66 -7.37
CA MET A 113 15.66 -1.46 -6.37
C MET A 113 15.68 -2.55 -5.29
N ILE A 114 14.55 -3.23 -5.09
CA ILE A 114 14.37 -4.28 -4.08
C ILE A 114 14.05 -5.65 -4.72
N ASN A 115 14.27 -5.79 -6.03
CA ASN A 115 13.95 -7.00 -6.80
C ASN A 115 12.51 -7.52 -6.57
N PHE A 116 11.56 -6.58 -6.45
CA PHE A 116 10.15 -6.89 -6.24
C PHE A 116 9.35 -6.60 -7.51
N ARG A 117 8.29 -7.37 -7.74
CA ARG A 117 7.37 -7.17 -8.88
C ARG A 117 5.93 -7.20 -8.41
N LEU A 118 5.18 -6.18 -8.83
CA LEU A 118 3.73 -6.15 -8.70
C LEU A 118 3.10 -6.99 -9.81
N GLU A 119 2.23 -7.92 -9.42
CA GLU A 119 1.49 -8.80 -10.31
C GLU A 119 0.00 -8.58 -10.07
N LYS A 120 -0.75 -8.37 -11.16
CA LYS A 120 -2.20 -8.19 -11.10
C LYS A 120 -2.85 -9.42 -10.45
N ASP A 121 -3.80 -9.15 -9.56
CA ASP A 121 -4.55 -10.11 -8.77
C ASP A 121 -3.76 -10.92 -7.72
N LYS A 122 -2.45 -10.68 -7.58
CA LYS A 122 -1.62 -11.34 -6.57
C LYS A 122 -1.91 -10.78 -5.18
N ILE A 123 -1.92 -11.71 -4.22
CA ILE A 123 -1.95 -11.42 -2.78
C ILE A 123 -0.52 -11.59 -2.27
N TYR A 124 -0.04 -10.58 -1.54
CA TYR A 124 1.23 -10.59 -0.84
C TYR A 124 0.92 -10.63 0.65
N ASN A 125 1.33 -11.70 1.32
CA ASN A 125 1.12 -11.84 2.75
C ASN A 125 2.28 -11.21 3.53
N LYS A 126 2.06 -10.92 4.80
CA LYS A 126 3.09 -10.38 5.70
C LYS A 126 4.42 -11.12 5.57
N ASP A 127 4.40 -12.45 5.68
CA ASP A 127 5.61 -13.28 5.64
C ASP A 127 6.39 -13.12 4.32
N ASP A 128 5.67 -12.99 3.20
CA ASP A 128 6.26 -12.76 1.88
C ASP A 128 6.93 -11.37 1.79
N LEU A 129 6.46 -10.41 2.60
CA LEU A 129 6.89 -9.02 2.56
C LEU A 129 8.03 -8.70 3.53
N GLU A 130 8.22 -9.50 4.59
CA GLU A 130 9.22 -9.22 5.64
C GLU A 130 10.65 -9.11 5.10
N GLU A 131 11.03 -9.92 4.11
CA GLU A 131 12.35 -9.83 3.47
C GLU A 131 12.54 -8.50 2.76
N TYR A 132 11.55 -8.07 1.98
CA TYR A 132 11.60 -6.80 1.25
C TYR A 132 11.57 -5.60 2.19
N THR A 133 10.84 -5.68 3.31
CA THR A 133 10.84 -4.64 4.34
C THR A 133 12.25 -4.41 4.89
N LYS A 134 13.00 -5.49 5.17
CA LYS A 134 14.40 -5.38 5.64
C LYS A 134 15.30 -4.69 4.63
N ILE A 135 15.21 -5.07 3.34
CA ILE A 135 15.98 -4.44 2.26
C ILE A 135 15.66 -2.94 2.15
N ILE A 136 14.39 -2.56 2.30
CA ILE A 136 13.97 -1.15 2.28
C ILE A 136 14.59 -0.39 3.46
N GLU A 137 14.54 -0.94 4.67
CA GLU A 137 15.10 -0.30 5.86
C GLU A 137 16.62 -0.12 5.77
N GLU A 138 17.35 -1.12 5.25
CA GLU A 138 18.78 -1.01 4.97
C GLU A 138 19.06 0.14 3.99
N LYS A 139 18.34 0.22 2.86
CA LYS A 139 18.51 1.30 1.88
C LYS A 139 18.17 2.68 2.44
N LYS A 140 17.14 2.79 3.29
CA LYS A 140 16.82 4.05 3.99
C LYS A 140 17.97 4.46 4.90
N HIS A 141 18.53 3.52 5.66
CA HIS A 141 19.66 3.78 6.54
C HIS A 141 20.88 4.27 5.76
N ASP A 142 21.24 3.59 4.67
CA ASP A 142 22.35 3.97 3.79
C ASP A 142 22.16 5.37 3.20
N PHE A 143 20.95 5.69 2.75
CA PHE A 143 20.64 7.01 2.20
C PHE A 143 20.76 8.12 3.25
N VAL A 144 20.27 7.90 4.48
CA VAL A 144 20.41 8.86 5.58
C VAL A 144 21.89 9.07 5.92
N ASN A 145 22.70 8.01 5.93
CA ASN A 145 24.14 8.11 6.19
C ASN A 145 24.87 8.88 5.08
N LEU A 146 24.49 8.67 3.82
CA LEU A 146 24.99 9.45 2.68
C LEU A 146 24.62 10.93 2.81
N LEU A 147 23.37 11.25 3.18
CA LEU A 147 22.98 12.64 3.42
C LEU A 147 23.82 13.27 4.54
N LYS A 148 24.03 12.56 5.65
CA LYS A 148 24.88 13.04 6.75
C LYS A 148 26.32 13.27 6.28
N SER A 149 26.89 12.38 5.47
CA SER A 149 28.27 12.56 4.99
C SER A 149 28.43 13.72 4.02
N ILE A 150 27.35 14.14 3.34
CA ILE A 150 27.33 15.32 2.45
C ILE A 150 27.09 16.61 3.24
N TYR A 151 26.13 16.62 4.17
CA TYR A 151 25.69 17.84 4.85
C TYR A 151 26.35 18.09 6.21
N CYS A 152 27.00 17.10 6.80
CA CYS A 152 27.74 17.25 8.06
C CYS A 152 29.27 17.30 7.88
N SER A 153 29.79 17.04 6.68
CA SER A 153 31.20 17.26 6.33
C SER A 153 31.55 18.75 6.19
N ASP A 154 30.58 19.61 5.88
CA ASP A 154 30.76 21.05 5.69
C ASP A 154 30.81 21.86 7.00
N LYS A 155 30.77 21.21 8.18
CA LYS A 155 30.88 21.90 9.48
C LYS A 155 32.29 21.89 10.09
N ASP A 156 33.24 21.19 9.46
CA ASP A 156 34.61 21.06 9.93
C ASP A 156 35.66 21.59 8.92
N ALA A 157 35.26 22.41 7.94
CA ALA A 157 36.14 23.05 6.95
C ALA A 157 36.28 24.56 7.16
#